data_AF-A0A7D6E688-F1
#
_entry.id   AF-A0A7D6E688-F1
#
_cell.length_a   1.000
_cell.length_b   1.000
_cell.length_c   1.000
_cell.angle_alpha   90.00
_cell.angle_beta   90.00
_cell.angle_gamma   90.00
#
_symmetry.space_group_name_H-M   'P 1'
#
loop_
_entity.id
_entity.type
_entity.pdbx_description
1 polymer ?
#
loop_
_entity_poly.entity_id
_entity_poly.type
_entity_poly.pdbx_seq_one_letter_code
_entity_poly.pdbx_strand_id
1 'polypeptide(L)'
;MLNPGSIVAGYRVERVLGAGGMGEVYQVADPNLPRYAALKVLPVALSDNSEFRARFLREADIAARLDHPNIVSIYDRGQTEQGQLWIAMQFVDGTDAANAVRAGAMTPARAVYIVGEVAKALDYAHHRGVLHRDVKPANFLLSGPAGGDERVLLADFGIARALGETGLTGTGAGMVTLSYAAPEVIAGGHVDARADLYSLGCSLFQLLCGTAPFARDGGVAAVVAAHLHAPPPRVSERVPGLPSGMDAVIATALAKDPAHRYTSARQLAAAAAAALHPVLPAVHPGPAVAYPVPAAPRDPGRRNLILAAVVGLSVMAAAVALAVTMIVRSPAPRSAAPPSSATPRTSTSTTPATPAAAPPAAVSALPGLLLPPDQIASLLGVRTMTVSDSSSHGFTDDTPYISDKECTGPYAPADQGAFGRSGSVGAQLQLLSNPDGPNAVEQAVIAFPSAAAAQQVLAEQQRQWSACSGRTFTVTTPNETPTPWTFGPLTTPGGTLVMSFTSQVRSSVSCQRAMAARNNVIVDVAANGFDVGNHGVDVLNAIVAKVPS
;
A
#
# COMPACT_ATOMS: atom_id res chain seq x y z
N MET A 1 -7.19 -20.74 4.56
CA MET A 1 -7.58 -21.49 3.36
C MET A 1 -8.32 -22.76 3.72
N LEU A 2 -9.48 -22.94 3.09
CA LEU A 2 -10.34 -24.11 3.18
C LEU A 2 -9.89 -25.18 2.19
N ASN A 3 -9.94 -26.44 2.61
CA ASN A 3 -9.56 -27.57 1.76
C ASN A 3 -10.69 -27.93 0.78
N PRO A 4 -10.38 -28.48 -0.41
CA PRO A 4 -11.38 -29.14 -1.25
C PRO A 4 -12.25 -30.13 -0.45
N GLY A 5 -13.55 -30.11 -0.71
CA GLY A 5 -14.56 -30.87 0.03
C GLY A 5 -15.16 -30.14 1.24
N SER A 6 -14.56 -29.04 1.72
CA SER A 6 -15.13 -28.22 2.80
C SER A 6 -16.49 -27.65 2.39
N ILE A 7 -17.42 -27.51 3.35
CA ILE A 7 -18.74 -26.91 3.11
C ILE A 7 -18.82 -25.56 3.81
N VAL A 8 -19.21 -24.53 3.06
CA VAL A 8 -19.46 -23.18 3.58
C VAL A 8 -20.83 -22.71 3.10
N ALA A 9 -21.76 -22.48 4.03
CA ALA A 9 -23.12 -22.06 3.72
C ALA A 9 -23.82 -22.96 2.66
N GLY A 10 -23.60 -24.28 2.75
CA GLY A 10 -24.11 -25.26 1.80
C GLY A 10 -23.27 -25.44 0.52
N TYR A 11 -22.42 -24.47 0.17
CA TYR A 11 -21.53 -24.58 -0.98
C TYR A 11 -20.34 -25.50 -0.67
N ARG A 12 -20.08 -26.46 -1.56
CA ARG A 12 -18.92 -27.36 -1.43
C ARG A 12 -17.72 -26.78 -2.17
N VAL A 13 -16.60 -26.61 -1.47
CA VAL A 13 -15.35 -26.11 -2.03
C VAL A 13 -14.72 -27.16 -2.96
N GLU A 14 -14.39 -26.76 -4.18
CA GLU A 14 -13.70 -27.59 -5.16
C GLU A 14 -12.22 -27.22 -5.24
N ARG A 15 -11.90 -25.91 -5.30
CA ARG A 15 -10.53 -25.39 -5.27
C ARG A 15 -10.48 -23.91 -4.92
N VAL A 16 -9.29 -23.42 -4.57
CA VAL A 16 -9.00 -21.99 -4.41
C VAL A 16 -8.85 -21.33 -5.79
N LEU A 17 -9.46 -20.15 -5.96
CA LEU A 17 -9.30 -19.28 -7.13
C LEU A 17 -8.32 -18.13 -6.84
N GLY A 18 -8.31 -17.62 -5.61
CA GLY A 18 -7.39 -16.59 -5.19
C GLY A 18 -7.51 -16.27 -3.70
N ALA A 19 -6.51 -15.59 -3.15
CA ALA A 19 -6.52 -15.12 -1.78
C ALA A 19 -5.86 -13.74 -1.66
N GLY A 20 -6.36 -12.92 -0.75
CA GLY A 20 -5.81 -11.59 -0.45
C GLY A 20 -6.39 -10.99 0.81
N GLY A 21 -6.03 -9.73 1.11
CA GLY A 21 -6.45 -9.05 2.35
C GLY A 21 -7.98 -8.89 2.51
N MET A 22 -8.75 -8.98 1.43
CA MET A 22 -10.22 -8.92 1.46
C MET A 22 -10.90 -10.30 1.49
N GLY A 23 -10.13 -11.36 1.69
CA GLY A 23 -10.63 -12.73 1.82
C GLY A 23 -10.12 -13.68 0.76
N GLU A 24 -10.68 -14.89 0.80
CA GLU A 24 -10.33 -16.01 -0.06
C GLU A 24 -11.49 -16.28 -1.01
N VAL A 25 -11.20 -16.52 -2.29
CA VAL A 25 -12.18 -16.83 -3.32
C VAL A 25 -12.01 -18.28 -3.74
N TYR A 26 -13.11 -19.02 -3.76
CA TYR A 26 -13.16 -20.45 -4.05
C TYR A 26 -14.06 -20.74 -5.24
N GLN A 27 -13.69 -21.72 -6.06
CA GLN A 27 -14.65 -22.38 -6.93
C GLN A 27 -15.42 -23.35 -6.05
N VAL A 28 -16.74 -23.24 -6.08
CA VAL A 28 -17.64 -24.07 -5.27
C VAL A 28 -18.73 -24.69 -6.13
N ALA A 29 -19.18 -25.89 -5.77
CA ALA A 29 -20.40 -26.45 -6.31
C ALA A 29 -21.62 -25.82 -5.61
N ASP A 30 -22.57 -25.34 -6.40
CA ASP A 30 -23.84 -24.81 -5.90
C ASP A 30 -24.65 -25.96 -5.26
N PRO A 31 -25.21 -25.78 -4.05
CA PRO A 31 -25.95 -26.84 -3.37
C PRO A 31 -27.25 -27.23 -4.07
N ASN A 32 -27.85 -26.30 -4.83
CA ASN A 32 -29.20 -26.44 -5.36
C ASN A 32 -29.22 -26.62 -6.88
N LEU A 33 -28.17 -26.17 -7.57
CA LEU A 33 -28.10 -26.13 -9.03
C LEU A 33 -26.88 -26.90 -9.54
N PRO A 34 -26.96 -27.58 -10.70
CA PRO A 34 -25.83 -28.31 -11.28
C PRO A 34 -24.85 -27.35 -11.97
N ARG A 35 -24.29 -26.40 -11.21
CA ARG A 35 -23.34 -25.39 -11.69
C ARG A 35 -22.28 -25.09 -10.63
N TYR A 36 -21.17 -24.49 -11.09
CA TYR A 36 -20.20 -23.89 -10.19
C TYR A 36 -20.50 -22.41 -9.92
N ALA A 37 -20.13 -21.96 -8.73
CA ALA A 37 -20.11 -20.56 -8.33
C ALA A 37 -18.71 -20.18 -7.83
N ALA A 38 -18.43 -18.88 -7.79
CA ALA A 38 -17.29 -18.35 -7.07
C ALA A 38 -17.78 -17.88 -5.69
N LEU A 39 -17.19 -18.41 -4.61
CA LEU A 39 -17.54 -18.03 -3.24
C LEU A 39 -16.38 -17.24 -2.63
N LYS A 40 -16.63 -15.97 -2.31
CA LYS A 40 -15.68 -15.14 -1.58
C LYS A 40 -16.04 -15.17 -0.11
N VAL A 41 -15.10 -15.61 0.72
CA VAL A 41 -15.24 -15.72 2.17
C VAL A 41 -14.30 -14.69 2.81
N LEU A 42 -14.87 -13.79 3.62
CA LEU A 42 -14.13 -12.66 4.20
C LEU A 42 -13.41 -13.10 5.48
N PRO A 43 -12.26 -12.50 5.84
CA PRO A 43 -11.58 -12.81 7.10
C PRO A 43 -12.48 -12.56 8.32
N VAL A 44 -12.29 -13.34 9.38
CA VAL A 44 -13.05 -13.22 10.65
C VAL A 44 -12.93 -11.80 11.22
N ALA A 45 -11.72 -11.23 11.23
CA ALA A 45 -11.48 -9.88 11.73
C ALA A 45 -12.31 -8.79 11.04
N LEU A 46 -12.57 -8.91 9.73
CA LEU A 46 -13.46 -7.99 9.01
C LEU A 46 -14.94 -8.31 9.28
N SER A 47 -15.26 -9.58 9.42
CA SER A 47 -16.63 -10.05 9.67
C SER A 47 -17.16 -9.62 11.04
N ASP A 48 -16.29 -9.53 12.05
CA ASP A 48 -16.63 -9.14 13.42
C ASP A 48 -16.82 -7.62 13.59
N ASN A 49 -16.35 -6.81 12.63
CA ASN A 49 -16.60 -5.38 12.63
C ASN A 49 -18.04 -5.10 12.18
N SER A 50 -18.88 -4.64 13.12
CA SER A 50 -20.31 -4.39 12.90
C SER A 50 -20.59 -3.32 11.85
N GLU A 51 -19.77 -2.27 11.76
CA GLU A 51 -19.90 -1.22 10.76
C GLU A 51 -19.57 -1.76 9.36
N PHE A 52 -18.45 -2.46 9.24
CA PHE A 52 -18.04 -3.11 7.99
C PHE A 52 -19.10 -4.10 7.52
N ARG A 53 -19.60 -4.94 8.43
CA ARG A 53 -20.68 -5.91 8.15
C ARG A 53 -21.92 -5.23 7.58
N ALA A 54 -22.44 -4.19 8.25
CA ALA A 54 -23.65 -3.51 7.83
C ALA A 54 -23.50 -2.89 6.42
N ARG A 55 -22.32 -2.33 6.12
CA ARG A 55 -22.03 -1.76 4.81
C ARG A 55 -21.80 -2.84 3.74
N PHE A 56 -21.07 -3.90 4.05
CA PHE A 56 -20.86 -5.05 3.15
C PHE A 56 -22.20 -5.60 2.65
N LEU A 57 -23.14 -5.84 3.56
CA LEU A 57 -24.47 -6.35 3.20
C LEU A 57 -25.24 -5.35 2.31
N ARG A 58 -25.16 -4.05 2.62
CA ARG A 58 -25.80 -3.00 1.83
C ARG A 58 -25.22 -2.87 0.42
N GLU A 59 -23.90 -2.83 0.29
CA GLU A 59 -23.22 -2.71 -1.00
C GLU A 59 -23.44 -3.97 -1.84
N ALA A 60 -23.45 -5.15 -1.22
CA ALA A 60 -23.81 -6.39 -1.89
C ALA A 60 -25.26 -6.38 -2.39
N ASP A 61 -26.22 -5.82 -1.64
CA ASP A 61 -27.61 -5.67 -2.08
C ASP A 61 -27.77 -4.71 -3.26
N ILE A 62 -26.95 -3.66 -3.32
CA ILE A 62 -26.94 -2.72 -4.44
C ILE A 62 -26.33 -3.40 -5.67
N ALA A 63 -25.18 -4.05 -5.50
CA ALA A 63 -24.48 -4.74 -6.58
C ALA A 63 -25.29 -5.94 -7.13
N ALA A 64 -26.06 -6.65 -6.29
CA ALA A 64 -26.90 -7.77 -6.71
C ALA A 64 -28.05 -7.36 -7.64
N ARG A 65 -28.37 -6.06 -7.73
CA ARG A 65 -29.37 -5.53 -8.67
C ARG A 65 -28.79 -5.24 -10.06
N LEU A 66 -27.48 -5.34 -10.22
CA LEU A 66 -26.83 -5.12 -11.51
C LEU A 66 -26.95 -6.38 -12.36
N ASP A 67 -27.71 -6.26 -13.45
CA ASP A 67 -27.86 -7.31 -14.46
C ASP A 67 -27.36 -6.79 -15.82
N HIS A 68 -26.18 -7.23 -16.21
CA HIS A 68 -25.50 -6.80 -17.43
C HIS A 68 -24.52 -7.89 -17.92
N PRO A 69 -24.41 -8.14 -19.23
CA PRO A 69 -23.55 -9.21 -19.77
C PRO A 69 -22.06 -9.07 -19.42
N ASN A 70 -21.60 -7.84 -19.18
CA ASN A 70 -20.22 -7.52 -18.78
C ASN A 70 -20.05 -7.32 -17.26
N ILE A 71 -21.01 -7.69 -16.42
CA ILE A 71 -20.89 -7.61 -14.94
C ILE A 71 -21.02 -9.02 -14.37
N VAL A 72 -20.14 -9.39 -13.43
CA VAL A 72 -20.27 -10.65 -12.69
C VAL A 72 -21.52 -10.58 -11.80
N SER A 73 -22.46 -11.47 -12.05
CA SER A 73 -23.70 -11.55 -11.26
C SER A 73 -23.44 -12.05 -9.84
N ILE A 74 -24.09 -11.43 -8.86
CA ILE A 74 -24.13 -11.94 -7.48
C ILE A 74 -25.34 -12.86 -7.36
N TYR A 75 -25.12 -14.07 -6.83
CA TYR A 75 -26.17 -15.06 -6.65
C TYR A 75 -26.75 -15.03 -5.24
N ASP A 76 -25.90 -14.94 -4.23
CA ASP A 76 -26.33 -14.95 -2.83
C ASP A 76 -25.26 -14.33 -1.92
N ARG A 77 -25.65 -13.96 -0.70
CA ARG A 77 -24.75 -13.45 0.34
C ARG A 77 -25.24 -13.81 1.73
N GLY A 78 -24.32 -13.97 2.67
CA GLY A 78 -24.71 -14.25 4.04
C GLY A 78 -23.56 -14.29 5.02
N GLN A 79 -23.81 -14.99 6.12
CA GLN A 79 -22.81 -15.29 7.14
C GLN A 79 -22.82 -16.79 7.43
N THR A 80 -21.68 -17.34 7.84
CA THR A 80 -21.61 -18.70 8.39
C THR A 80 -22.19 -18.74 9.80
N GLU A 81 -22.37 -19.94 10.36
CA GLU A 81 -22.77 -20.12 11.76
C GLU A 81 -21.77 -19.47 12.73
N GLN A 82 -20.49 -19.44 12.36
CA GLN A 82 -19.40 -18.79 13.10
C GLN A 82 -19.35 -17.28 12.85
N GLY A 83 -20.30 -16.71 12.11
CA GLY A 83 -20.44 -15.27 11.88
C GLY A 83 -19.57 -14.72 10.74
N GLN A 84 -18.87 -15.56 9.97
CA GLN A 84 -17.99 -15.11 8.89
C GLN A 84 -18.79 -14.73 7.64
N LEU A 85 -18.55 -13.55 7.07
CA LEU A 85 -19.29 -13.07 5.89
C LEU A 85 -18.84 -13.79 4.62
N TRP A 86 -19.79 -14.04 3.73
CA TRP A 86 -19.54 -14.65 2.43
C TRP A 86 -20.46 -14.07 1.35
N ILE A 87 -20.01 -14.16 0.10
CA ILE A 87 -20.79 -13.81 -1.09
C ILE A 87 -20.53 -14.83 -2.20
N ALA A 88 -21.61 -15.36 -2.76
CA ALA A 88 -21.61 -16.28 -3.89
C ALA A 88 -21.90 -15.50 -5.17
N MET A 89 -21.07 -15.68 -6.19
CA MET A 89 -21.15 -14.96 -7.46
C MET A 89 -20.93 -15.89 -8.64
N GLN A 90 -21.18 -15.38 -9.85
CA GLN A 90 -20.94 -16.10 -11.08
C GLN A 90 -19.48 -16.57 -11.16
N PHE A 91 -19.29 -17.88 -11.33
CA PHE A 91 -18.01 -18.43 -11.71
C PHE A 91 -17.74 -18.13 -13.18
N VAL A 92 -16.57 -17.54 -13.46
CA VAL A 92 -16.09 -17.27 -14.82
C VAL A 92 -14.89 -18.20 -15.06
N ASP A 93 -15.05 -19.14 -15.98
CA ASP A 93 -14.00 -20.09 -16.31
C ASP A 93 -12.99 -19.45 -17.26
N GLY A 94 -11.85 -19.03 -16.73
CA GLY A 94 -10.82 -18.33 -17.47
C GLY A 94 -9.78 -17.67 -16.58
N THR A 95 -9.32 -16.48 -16.96
CA THR A 95 -8.27 -15.72 -16.26
C THR A 95 -8.72 -14.29 -16.00
N ASP A 96 -7.85 -13.45 -15.47
CA ASP A 96 -8.05 -12.00 -15.39
C ASP A 96 -7.05 -11.26 -16.29
N ALA A 97 -7.36 -10.00 -16.60
CA ALA A 97 -6.53 -9.22 -17.51
C ALA A 97 -5.12 -8.92 -16.94
N ALA A 98 -4.94 -8.89 -15.62
CA ALA A 98 -3.60 -8.74 -15.02
C ALA A 98 -2.73 -9.98 -15.26
N ASN A 99 -3.31 -11.17 -15.10
CA ASN A 99 -2.68 -12.44 -15.46
C ASN A 99 -2.39 -12.55 -16.96
N ALA A 100 -3.32 -12.13 -17.82
CA ALA A 100 -3.12 -12.14 -19.27
C ALA A 100 -1.96 -11.21 -19.70
N VAL A 101 -1.80 -10.06 -19.05
CA VAL A 101 -0.64 -9.17 -19.24
C VAL A 101 0.65 -9.86 -18.81
N ARG A 102 0.71 -10.46 -17.62
CA ARG A 102 1.91 -11.17 -17.13
C ARG A 102 2.33 -12.34 -18.03
N ALA A 103 1.36 -13.01 -18.64
CA ALA A 103 1.60 -14.09 -19.59
C ALA A 103 2.10 -13.60 -20.96
N GLY A 104 2.20 -12.29 -21.20
CA GLY A 104 2.67 -11.71 -22.46
C GLY A 104 1.66 -11.79 -23.61
N ALA A 105 0.39 -12.10 -23.33
CA ALA A 105 -0.65 -12.35 -24.34
C ALA A 105 -1.49 -11.11 -24.68
N MET A 106 -1.09 -9.92 -24.22
CA MET A 106 -1.88 -8.69 -24.36
C MET A 106 -1.39 -7.86 -25.55
N THR A 107 -2.21 -7.74 -26.60
CA THR A 107 -1.96 -6.84 -27.74
C THR A 107 -2.68 -5.51 -27.53
N PRO A 108 -2.26 -4.40 -28.17
CA PRO A 108 -2.98 -3.13 -28.10
C PRO A 108 -4.45 -3.23 -28.51
N ALA A 109 -4.76 -4.01 -29.56
CA ALA A 109 -6.12 -4.25 -30.01
C ALA A 109 -6.97 -4.96 -28.95
N ARG A 110 -6.41 -6.00 -28.31
CA ARG A 110 -7.08 -6.72 -27.23
C ARG A 110 -7.28 -5.84 -25.99
N ALA A 111 -6.28 -5.03 -25.63
CA ALA A 111 -6.37 -4.08 -24.51
C ALA A 111 -7.52 -3.08 -24.71
N VAL A 112 -7.62 -2.48 -25.91
CA VAL A 112 -8.70 -1.55 -26.26
C VAL A 112 -10.06 -2.25 -26.27
N TYR A 113 -10.14 -3.47 -26.79
CA TYR A 113 -11.36 -4.28 -26.76
C TYR A 113 -11.84 -4.54 -25.32
N ILE A 114 -10.96 -5.02 -24.44
CA ILE A 114 -11.27 -5.26 -23.02
C ILE A 114 -11.78 -3.99 -22.34
N VAL A 115 -11.12 -2.85 -22.57
CA VAL A 115 -11.56 -1.56 -22.03
C VAL A 115 -12.92 -1.14 -22.58
N GLY A 116 -13.22 -1.44 -23.84
CA GLY A 116 -14.54 -1.26 -24.42
C GLY A 116 -15.64 -2.05 -23.73
N GLU A 117 -15.39 -3.34 -23.43
CA GLU A 117 -16.34 -4.18 -22.71
C GLU A 117 -16.54 -3.74 -21.26
N VAL A 118 -15.45 -3.40 -20.55
CA VAL A 118 -15.52 -2.87 -19.17
C VAL A 118 -16.24 -1.52 -19.14
N ALA A 119 -16.06 -0.68 -20.15
CA ALA A 119 -16.76 0.60 -20.25
C ALA A 119 -18.28 0.44 -20.34
N LYS A 120 -18.79 -0.61 -21.01
CA LYS A 120 -20.23 -0.91 -21.03
C LYS A 120 -20.76 -1.20 -19.62
N ALA A 121 -20.03 -2.00 -18.85
CA ALA A 121 -20.36 -2.34 -17.46
C ALA A 121 -20.36 -1.11 -16.53
N LEU A 122 -19.30 -0.29 -16.60
CA LEU A 122 -19.17 0.91 -15.77
C LEU A 122 -20.29 1.91 -16.07
N ASP A 123 -20.53 2.23 -17.34
CA ASP A 123 -21.61 3.15 -17.69
C ASP A 123 -22.96 2.58 -17.21
N TYR A 124 -23.24 1.29 -17.39
CA TYR A 124 -24.49 0.67 -16.90
C TYR A 124 -24.70 0.88 -15.38
N ALA A 125 -23.64 0.71 -14.58
CA ALA A 125 -23.67 0.91 -13.14
C ALA A 125 -23.80 2.38 -12.75
N HIS A 126 -23.06 3.28 -13.41
CA HIS A 126 -23.09 4.72 -13.15
C HIS A 126 -24.47 5.33 -13.41
N HIS A 127 -25.20 4.87 -14.44
CA HIS A 127 -26.58 5.33 -14.71
C HIS A 127 -27.56 4.91 -13.60
N ARG A 128 -27.18 3.96 -12.74
CA ARG A 128 -27.95 3.52 -11.56
C ARG A 128 -27.39 4.08 -10.24
N GLY A 129 -26.45 5.01 -10.31
CA GLY A 129 -25.82 5.63 -9.15
C GLY A 129 -24.86 4.71 -8.39
N VAL A 130 -24.36 3.64 -9.03
CA VAL A 130 -23.42 2.69 -8.43
C VAL A 130 -22.01 2.95 -8.95
N LEU A 131 -21.07 3.21 -8.05
CA LEU A 131 -19.65 3.36 -8.36
C LEU A 131 -18.92 2.03 -8.13
N HIS A 132 -17.92 1.72 -8.95
CA HIS A 132 -17.14 0.50 -8.80
C HIS A 132 -16.05 0.64 -7.72
N ARG A 133 -15.32 1.75 -7.68
CA ARG A 133 -14.29 2.12 -6.67
C ARG A 133 -13.02 1.26 -6.62
N ASP A 134 -12.97 0.17 -7.37
CA ASP A 134 -11.78 -0.71 -7.47
C ASP A 134 -11.54 -1.19 -8.91
N VAL A 135 -11.58 -0.27 -9.89
CA VAL A 135 -11.36 -0.62 -11.32
C VAL A 135 -9.87 -0.89 -11.55
N LYS A 136 -9.53 -2.14 -11.90
CA LYS A 136 -8.15 -2.57 -12.20
C LYS A 136 -8.14 -3.86 -13.02
N PRO A 137 -7.05 -4.20 -13.74
CA PRO A 137 -7.00 -5.40 -14.59
C PRO A 137 -7.27 -6.73 -13.86
N ALA A 138 -6.96 -6.83 -12.56
CA ALA A 138 -7.25 -8.03 -11.76
C ALA A 138 -8.78 -8.28 -11.57
N ASN A 139 -9.61 -7.26 -11.80
CA ASN A 139 -11.06 -7.35 -11.71
C ASN A 139 -11.73 -7.51 -13.09
N PHE A 140 -10.94 -7.60 -14.17
CA PHE A 140 -11.45 -7.82 -15.54
C PHE A 140 -11.29 -9.30 -15.87
N LEU A 141 -12.35 -10.08 -15.65
CA LEU A 141 -12.36 -11.51 -15.91
C LEU A 141 -12.55 -11.77 -17.39
N LEU A 142 -11.72 -12.67 -17.92
CA LEU A 142 -11.60 -13.01 -19.32
C LEU A 142 -11.91 -14.50 -19.50
N SER A 143 -12.81 -14.83 -20.42
CA SER A 143 -13.20 -16.21 -20.71
C SER A 143 -13.42 -16.44 -22.21
N GLY A 144 -13.15 -17.66 -22.66
CA GLY A 144 -13.19 -18.01 -24.07
C GLY A 144 -11.91 -17.64 -24.83
N PRO A 145 -11.90 -17.79 -26.16
CA PRO A 145 -10.74 -17.49 -27.00
C PRO A 145 -10.45 -15.98 -27.01
N ALA A 146 -9.16 -15.63 -26.94
CA ALA A 146 -8.73 -14.24 -26.99
C ALA A 146 -9.07 -13.60 -28.35
N GLY A 147 -9.65 -12.40 -28.33
CA GLY A 147 -10.06 -11.67 -29.55
C GLY A 147 -11.39 -10.96 -29.40
N GLY A 148 -12.03 -10.64 -30.53
CA GLY A 148 -13.29 -9.87 -30.57
C GLY A 148 -14.53 -10.58 -30.02
N ASP A 149 -14.43 -11.89 -29.78
CA ASP A 149 -15.49 -12.71 -29.14
C ASP A 149 -15.12 -13.10 -27.71
N GLU A 150 -14.00 -12.59 -27.18
CA GLU A 150 -13.57 -12.85 -25.81
C GLU A 150 -14.62 -12.27 -24.86
N ARG A 151 -15.07 -13.10 -23.93
CA ARG A 151 -16.04 -12.68 -22.93
C ARG A 151 -15.31 -11.93 -21.81
N VAL A 152 -15.69 -10.67 -21.60
CA VAL A 152 -15.10 -9.80 -20.59
C VAL A 152 -16.15 -9.41 -19.55
N LEU A 153 -15.87 -9.68 -18.28
CA LEU A 153 -16.73 -9.33 -17.16
C LEU A 153 -15.99 -8.52 -16.11
N LEU A 154 -16.65 -7.49 -15.58
CA LEU A 154 -16.19 -6.71 -14.45
C LEU A 154 -16.66 -7.35 -13.14
N ALA A 155 -15.71 -7.74 -12.30
CA ALA A 155 -15.91 -8.36 -11.00
C ALA A 155 -15.65 -7.39 -9.84
N ASP A 156 -16.07 -7.77 -8.62
CA ASP A 156 -15.71 -7.08 -7.37
C ASP A 156 -16.12 -5.59 -7.31
N PHE A 157 -17.41 -5.30 -7.54
CA PHE A 157 -18.03 -3.97 -7.36
C PHE A 157 -17.93 -3.46 -5.91
N GLY A 158 -16.77 -2.96 -5.49
CA GLY A 158 -16.58 -2.13 -4.29
C GLY A 158 -17.03 -2.70 -2.94
N ILE A 159 -17.60 -3.91 -2.88
CA ILE A 159 -18.36 -4.46 -1.75
C ILE A 159 -17.53 -4.51 -0.45
N ALA A 160 -16.20 -4.60 -0.60
CA ALA A 160 -15.25 -4.73 0.50
C ALA A 160 -14.44 -3.45 0.82
N ARG A 161 -14.62 -2.33 0.09
CA ARG A 161 -13.96 -1.04 0.43
C ARG A 161 -14.83 -0.12 1.28
N ALA A 162 -15.88 -0.65 1.91
CA ALA A 162 -16.81 0.12 2.72
C ALA A 162 -16.26 0.45 4.14
N LEU A 163 -15.02 0.92 4.21
CA LEU A 163 -14.48 1.67 5.35
C LEU A 163 -14.06 3.03 4.82
N GLY A 164 -14.89 4.03 5.07
CA GLY A 164 -14.59 5.46 4.92
C GLY A 164 -14.20 5.91 3.53
N GLU A 165 -14.83 6.98 3.06
CA GLU A 165 -14.06 7.96 2.31
C GLU A 165 -12.75 8.20 3.11
N THR A 166 -11.58 7.90 2.53
CA THR A 166 -10.23 7.85 3.13
C THR A 166 -9.77 6.60 3.90
N GLY A 167 -10.23 5.38 3.59
CA GLY A 167 -9.68 4.13 4.16
C GLY A 167 -8.21 3.82 3.77
N LEU A 168 -7.25 4.49 4.43
CA LEU A 168 -5.78 4.31 4.34
C LEU A 168 -5.21 3.38 5.43
N THR A 169 -6.05 2.62 6.14
CA THR A 169 -5.62 1.76 7.25
C THR A 169 -6.05 0.32 7.04
N GLY A 170 -5.08 -0.57 6.76
CA GLY A 170 -5.22 -2.01 6.95
C GLY A 170 -4.92 -2.89 5.72
N THR A 171 -3.84 -3.67 5.83
CA THR A 171 -3.44 -4.83 4.99
C THR A 171 -2.97 -4.55 3.55
N GLY A 172 -1.98 -5.33 3.09
CA GLY A 172 -1.31 -5.20 1.79
C GLY A 172 -2.20 -5.25 0.52
N ALA A 173 -3.50 -5.56 0.65
CA ALA A 173 -4.47 -5.40 -0.43
C ALA A 173 -4.79 -3.92 -0.75
N GLY A 174 -4.64 -3.00 0.23
CA GLY A 174 -4.77 -1.56 0.02
C GLY A 174 -3.67 -0.99 -0.87
N MET A 175 -2.47 -1.58 -0.81
CA MET A 175 -1.30 -1.14 -1.57
C MET A 175 -1.49 -1.29 -3.08
N VAL A 176 -2.08 -2.40 -3.55
CA VAL A 176 -2.36 -2.69 -4.98
C VAL A 176 -3.45 -1.77 -5.54
N THR A 177 -4.37 -1.34 -4.68
CA THR A 177 -5.49 -0.48 -5.08
C THR A 177 -5.06 0.97 -5.30
N LEU A 178 -4.03 1.46 -4.61
CA LEU A 178 -3.52 2.82 -4.78
C LEU A 178 -2.90 3.07 -6.17
N SER A 179 -2.38 2.04 -6.84
CA SER A 179 -1.78 2.14 -8.19
C SER A 179 -2.77 2.57 -9.29
N TYR A 180 -4.07 2.59 -8.99
CA TYR A 180 -5.14 2.99 -9.90
C TYR A 180 -6.05 4.06 -9.27
N ALA A 181 -5.77 4.50 -8.05
CA ALA A 181 -6.67 5.37 -7.30
C ALA A 181 -6.65 6.79 -7.89
N ALA A 182 -7.85 7.36 -8.06
CA ALA A 182 -7.98 8.72 -8.53
C ALA A 182 -7.46 9.72 -7.48
N PRO A 183 -6.91 10.89 -7.90
CA PRO A 183 -6.40 11.92 -7.00
C PRO A 183 -7.40 12.33 -5.92
N GLU A 184 -8.67 12.49 -6.27
CA GLU A 184 -9.75 12.86 -5.35
C GLU A 184 -10.07 11.75 -4.34
N VAL A 185 -9.89 10.48 -4.70
CA VAL A 185 -10.05 9.35 -3.78
C VAL A 185 -8.92 9.35 -2.75
N ILE A 186 -7.69 9.63 -3.20
CA ILE A 186 -6.49 9.74 -2.35
C ILE A 186 -6.61 10.96 -1.42
N ALA A 187 -7.05 12.10 -1.94
CA ALA A 187 -7.16 13.35 -1.20
C ALA A 187 -8.38 13.42 -0.27
N GLY A 188 -9.26 12.40 -0.29
CA GLY A 188 -10.52 12.43 0.48
C GLY A 188 -11.51 13.47 0.00
N GLY A 189 -11.44 13.85 -1.27
CA GLY A 189 -12.36 14.78 -1.91
C GLY A 189 -13.68 14.12 -2.30
N HIS A 190 -14.53 14.90 -2.98
CA HIS A 190 -15.78 14.37 -3.53
C HIS A 190 -15.49 13.36 -4.66
N VAL A 191 -16.07 12.16 -4.55
CA VAL A 191 -15.86 11.06 -5.50
C VAL A 191 -17.14 10.83 -6.31
N ASP A 192 -17.05 10.99 -7.63
CA ASP A 192 -18.11 10.65 -8.59
C ASP A 192 -17.65 9.55 -9.58
N ALA A 193 -18.45 9.30 -10.62
CA ALA A 193 -18.16 8.32 -11.67
C ALA A 193 -16.80 8.52 -12.36
N ARG A 194 -16.24 9.73 -12.36
CA ARG A 194 -14.97 10.05 -13.01
C ARG A 194 -13.77 9.49 -12.27
N ALA A 195 -13.92 9.09 -11.01
CA ALA A 195 -12.90 8.32 -10.31
C ALA A 195 -12.70 6.94 -10.95
N ASP A 196 -13.79 6.25 -11.31
CA ASP A 196 -13.72 4.97 -12.03
C ASP A 196 -13.12 5.15 -13.44
N LEU A 197 -13.37 6.30 -14.08
CA LEU A 197 -12.77 6.62 -15.39
C LEU A 197 -11.26 6.82 -15.33
N TYR A 198 -10.78 7.46 -14.26
CA TYR A 198 -9.35 7.59 -13.99
C TYR A 198 -8.72 6.21 -13.81
N SER A 199 -9.32 5.36 -12.97
CA SER A 199 -8.87 3.99 -12.73
C SER A 199 -8.92 3.12 -14.00
N LEU A 200 -9.93 3.32 -14.86
CA LEU A 200 -10.00 2.68 -16.18
C LEU A 200 -8.87 3.16 -17.10
N GLY A 201 -8.51 4.44 -17.06
CA GLY A 201 -7.35 4.98 -17.76
C GLY A 201 -6.03 4.37 -17.27
N CYS A 202 -5.83 4.24 -15.95
CA CYS A 202 -4.68 3.55 -15.38
C CYS A 202 -4.64 2.07 -15.81
N SER A 203 -5.81 1.44 -15.89
CA SER A 203 -5.94 0.06 -16.36
C SER A 203 -5.56 -0.06 -17.84
N LEU A 204 -6.08 0.80 -18.70
CA LEU A 204 -5.70 0.85 -20.13
C LEU A 204 -4.20 1.01 -20.29
N PHE A 205 -3.57 1.93 -19.53
CA PHE A 205 -2.12 2.11 -19.53
C PHE A 205 -1.40 0.80 -19.21
N GLN A 206 -1.79 0.08 -18.16
CA GLN A 206 -1.16 -1.19 -17.80
C GLN A 206 -1.38 -2.28 -18.84
N LEU A 207 -2.57 -2.38 -19.41
CA LEU A 207 -2.83 -3.36 -20.46
C LEU A 207 -1.94 -3.12 -21.69
N LEU A 208 -1.59 -1.86 -21.99
CA LEU A 208 -0.71 -1.48 -23.09
C LEU A 208 0.78 -1.66 -22.74
N CYS A 209 1.21 -1.21 -21.55
CA CYS A 209 2.62 -1.10 -21.17
C CYS A 209 3.13 -2.22 -20.27
N GLY A 210 2.27 -3.11 -19.79
CA GLY A 210 2.60 -4.18 -18.84
C GLY A 210 2.65 -3.76 -17.37
N THR A 211 2.84 -2.46 -17.10
CA THR A 211 2.93 -1.90 -15.73
C THR A 211 1.97 -0.71 -15.55
N ALA A 212 1.53 -0.47 -14.31
CA ALA A 212 0.71 0.69 -13.96
C ALA A 212 1.44 2.02 -14.28
N PRO A 213 0.72 3.14 -14.51
CA PRO A 213 1.31 4.40 -14.98
C PRO A 213 2.39 4.97 -14.05
N PHE A 214 2.18 4.88 -12.74
CA PHE A 214 3.14 5.33 -11.74
C PHE A 214 3.75 4.11 -11.06
N ALA A 215 4.99 3.79 -11.43
CA ALA A 215 5.73 2.63 -10.95
C ALA A 215 6.14 2.79 -9.47
N ARG A 216 6.43 1.64 -8.84
CA ARG A 216 6.61 1.50 -7.38
C ARG A 216 8.03 1.69 -6.89
N ASP A 217 8.96 2.11 -7.75
CA ASP A 217 10.38 2.20 -7.43
C ASP A 217 10.68 3.20 -6.30
N GLY A 218 9.72 4.08 -5.96
CA GLY A 218 9.76 4.99 -4.80
C GLY A 218 8.78 4.67 -3.66
N GLY A 219 8.18 3.48 -3.65
CA GLY A 219 7.20 3.06 -2.63
C GLY A 219 5.82 3.72 -2.74
N VAL A 220 4.96 3.46 -1.75
CA VAL A 220 3.54 3.89 -1.75
C VAL A 220 3.41 5.41 -1.78
N ALA A 221 4.23 6.13 -1.00
CA ALA A 221 4.20 7.59 -0.96
C ALA A 221 4.55 8.22 -2.32
N ALA A 222 5.51 7.67 -3.05
CA ALA A 222 5.85 8.15 -4.40
C ALA A 222 4.72 7.89 -5.39
N VAL A 223 4.07 6.73 -5.32
CA VAL A 223 2.90 6.41 -6.16
C VAL A 223 1.74 7.37 -5.84
N VAL A 224 1.46 7.63 -4.56
CA VAL A 224 0.46 8.60 -4.11
C VAL A 224 0.80 10.00 -4.62
N ALA A 225 2.03 10.47 -4.42
CA ALA A 225 2.48 11.77 -4.90
C ALA A 225 2.40 11.88 -6.43
N ALA A 226 2.70 10.80 -7.16
CA ALA A 226 2.61 10.76 -8.60
C ALA A 226 1.15 10.81 -9.10
N HIS A 227 0.25 10.07 -8.45
CA HIS A 227 -1.18 10.17 -8.73
C HIS A 227 -1.69 11.60 -8.47
N LEU A 228 -1.24 12.28 -7.42
CA LEU A 228 -1.64 13.65 -7.12
C LEU A 228 -1.02 14.71 -8.05
N HIS A 229 0.26 14.56 -8.44
CA HIS A 229 1.04 15.67 -9.00
C HIS A 229 1.80 15.36 -10.29
N ALA A 230 2.21 14.12 -10.53
CA ALA A 230 3.02 13.80 -11.72
C ALA A 230 2.19 13.86 -13.00
N PRO A 231 2.75 14.36 -14.12
CA PRO A 231 2.05 14.33 -15.40
C PRO A 231 1.76 12.88 -15.84
N PRO A 232 0.67 12.63 -16.58
CA PRO A 232 0.40 11.31 -17.14
C PRO A 232 1.55 10.86 -18.05
N PRO A 233 2.06 9.62 -17.88
CA PRO A 233 3.12 9.07 -18.74
C PRO A 233 2.60 8.85 -20.17
N ARG A 234 3.50 8.98 -21.15
CA ARG A 234 3.22 8.71 -22.57
C ARG A 234 3.42 7.23 -22.87
N VAL A 235 2.44 6.62 -23.53
CA VAL A 235 2.48 5.20 -23.89
C VAL A 235 3.28 4.96 -25.15
N SER A 236 3.33 5.94 -26.08
CA SER A 236 4.13 5.82 -27.31
C SER A 236 5.63 5.76 -27.04
N GLU A 237 6.09 6.28 -25.91
CA GLU A 237 7.50 6.21 -25.47
C GLU A 237 7.86 4.83 -24.92
N ARG A 238 6.87 4.03 -24.50
CA ARG A 238 7.08 2.71 -23.87
C ARG A 238 6.76 1.54 -24.79
N VAL A 239 5.86 1.74 -25.74
CA VAL A 239 5.37 0.70 -26.65
C VAL A 239 5.67 1.10 -28.10
N PRO A 240 6.76 0.59 -28.69
CA PRO A 240 7.09 0.85 -30.09
C PRO A 240 5.93 0.49 -31.02
N GLY A 241 5.59 1.39 -31.95
CA GLY A 241 4.53 1.17 -32.95
C GLY A 241 3.12 1.54 -32.49
N LEU A 242 2.92 1.97 -31.24
CA LEU A 242 1.63 2.49 -30.79
C LEU A 242 1.39 3.92 -31.31
N PRO A 243 0.22 4.26 -31.89
CA PRO A 243 -0.05 5.60 -32.40
C PRO A 243 0.01 6.68 -31.30
N SER A 244 0.61 7.83 -31.60
CA SER A 244 0.74 8.95 -30.67
C SER A 244 -0.60 9.52 -30.19
N GLY A 245 -1.69 9.29 -30.94
CA GLY A 245 -3.04 9.62 -30.50
C GLY A 245 -3.42 8.97 -29.16
N MET A 246 -2.83 7.82 -28.82
CA MET A 246 -3.10 7.14 -27.55
C MET A 246 -2.56 7.92 -26.34
N ASP A 247 -1.49 8.72 -26.51
CA ASP A 247 -0.98 9.57 -25.42
C ASP A 247 -2.02 10.61 -24.99
N ALA A 248 -2.75 11.20 -25.95
CA ALA A 248 -3.81 12.15 -25.65
C ALA A 248 -4.98 11.48 -24.90
N VAL A 249 -5.27 10.22 -25.22
CA VAL A 249 -6.30 9.42 -24.54
C VAL A 249 -5.93 9.21 -23.08
N ILE A 250 -4.70 8.74 -22.82
CA ILE A 250 -4.18 8.52 -21.47
C ILE A 250 -4.09 9.84 -20.70
N ALA A 251 -3.59 10.91 -21.33
CA ALA A 251 -3.48 12.22 -20.69
C ALA A 251 -4.84 12.76 -20.24
N THR A 252 -5.88 12.59 -21.07
CA THR A 252 -7.25 12.99 -20.73
C THR A 252 -7.84 12.13 -19.61
N ALA A 253 -7.67 10.80 -19.68
CA ALA A 253 -8.19 9.89 -18.66
C ALA A 253 -7.53 10.10 -17.29
N LEU A 254 -6.22 10.38 -17.27
CA LEU A 254 -5.42 10.58 -16.04
C LEU A 254 -5.30 12.06 -15.64
N ALA A 255 -6.14 12.94 -16.20
CA ALA A 255 -6.18 14.35 -15.80
C ALA A 255 -6.43 14.46 -14.28
N LYS A 256 -5.67 15.31 -13.59
CA LYS A 256 -5.73 15.37 -12.12
C LYS A 256 -7.07 15.92 -11.65
N ASP A 257 -7.53 16.98 -12.28
CA ASP A 257 -8.86 17.53 -12.09
C ASP A 257 -9.91 16.65 -12.83
N PRO A 258 -10.90 16.08 -12.12
CA PRO A 258 -11.98 15.30 -12.72
C PRO A 258 -12.78 16.05 -13.80
N ALA A 259 -12.82 17.39 -13.77
CA ALA A 259 -13.50 18.19 -14.77
C ALA A 259 -12.87 18.09 -16.17
N HIS A 260 -11.59 17.75 -16.25
CA HIS A 260 -10.84 17.61 -17.50
C HIS A 260 -10.80 16.17 -18.04
N ARG A 261 -11.49 15.23 -17.39
CA ARG A 261 -11.60 13.82 -17.84
C ARG A 261 -12.77 13.64 -18.79
N TYR A 262 -12.84 12.45 -19.39
CA TYR A 262 -14.02 12.00 -20.13
C TYR A 262 -15.27 12.04 -19.25
N THR A 263 -16.43 12.26 -19.88
CA THR A 263 -17.72 12.31 -19.18
C THR A 263 -18.35 10.93 -18.99
N SER A 264 -17.89 9.91 -19.73
CA SER A 264 -18.33 8.51 -19.55
C SER A 264 -17.25 7.51 -19.95
N ALA A 265 -17.39 6.26 -19.51
CA ALA A 265 -16.46 5.19 -19.85
C ALA A 265 -16.51 4.85 -21.34
N ARG A 266 -17.70 4.86 -21.95
CA ARG A 266 -17.83 4.68 -23.41
C ARG A 266 -17.09 5.75 -24.20
N GLN A 267 -17.05 7.00 -23.74
CA GLN A 267 -16.31 8.06 -24.41
C GLN A 267 -14.79 7.79 -24.38
N LEU A 268 -14.27 7.37 -23.22
CA LEU A 268 -12.87 6.94 -23.09
C LEU A 268 -12.56 5.78 -24.03
N ALA A 269 -13.39 4.74 -24.03
CA ALA A 269 -13.20 3.57 -24.88
C ALA A 269 -13.25 3.91 -26.38
N ALA A 270 -14.20 4.76 -26.81
CA ALA A 270 -14.30 5.21 -28.19
C ALA A 270 -13.06 6.01 -28.61
N ALA A 271 -12.54 6.88 -27.74
CA ALA A 271 -11.31 7.62 -28.01
C ALA A 271 -10.10 6.68 -28.13
N ALA A 272 -9.99 5.66 -27.28
CA ALA A 272 -8.93 4.64 -27.37
C ALA A 272 -9.01 3.84 -28.68
N ALA A 273 -10.21 3.44 -29.10
CA ALA A 273 -10.44 2.74 -30.37
C ALA A 273 -10.07 3.60 -31.59
N ALA A 274 -10.47 4.87 -31.60
CA ALA A 274 -10.12 5.81 -32.65
C ALA A 274 -8.61 6.09 -32.69
N ALA A 275 -7.94 6.17 -31.54
CA ALA A 275 -6.50 6.36 -31.45
C ALA A 275 -5.71 5.16 -32.00
N LEU A 276 -6.23 3.94 -31.84
CA LEU A 276 -5.59 2.73 -32.37
C LEU A 276 -5.74 2.59 -33.89
N HIS A 277 -6.85 3.09 -34.44
CA HIS A 277 -7.14 3.10 -35.87
C HIS A 277 -7.31 4.54 -36.37
N PRO A 278 -6.23 5.33 -36.48
CA PRO A 278 -6.33 6.68 -37.00
C PRO A 278 -6.82 6.60 -38.44
N VAL A 279 -8.08 6.99 -38.66
CA VAL A 279 -8.59 7.24 -40.00
C VAL A 279 -7.78 8.41 -40.53
N LEU A 280 -6.88 8.14 -41.47
CA LEU A 280 -6.20 9.21 -42.20
C LEU A 280 -7.30 10.13 -42.75
N PRO A 281 -7.28 11.44 -42.47
CA PRO A 281 -8.24 12.33 -43.08
C PRO A 281 -8.12 12.13 -44.59
N ALA A 282 -9.24 11.82 -45.24
CA ALA A 282 -9.32 11.85 -46.69
C ALA A 282 -8.71 13.18 -47.13
N VAL A 283 -7.67 13.12 -47.96
CA VAL A 283 -7.02 14.30 -48.53
C VAL A 283 -8.12 15.10 -49.21
N HIS A 284 -8.63 16.13 -48.54
CA HIS A 284 -9.46 17.12 -49.17
C HIS A 284 -8.55 17.82 -50.18
N PRO A 285 -8.90 17.86 -51.48
CA PRO A 285 -8.21 18.74 -52.40
C PRO A 285 -8.26 20.16 -51.81
N GLY A 286 -7.08 20.79 -51.74
CA GLY A 286 -6.83 21.97 -50.92
C GLY A 286 -7.80 23.14 -51.12
N PRO A 287 -7.84 24.10 -50.18
CA PRO A 287 -8.77 25.20 -50.22
C PRO A 287 -8.53 26.06 -51.48
N ALA A 288 -9.61 26.31 -52.23
CA ALA A 288 -9.62 27.34 -53.25
C ALA A 288 -9.21 28.69 -52.61
N VAL A 289 -8.30 29.38 -53.26
CA VAL A 289 -7.79 30.70 -52.87
C VAL A 289 -8.96 31.67 -52.74
N ALA A 290 -9.29 32.06 -51.50
CA ALA A 290 -10.24 33.14 -51.23
C ALA A 290 -9.48 34.47 -51.20
N TYR A 291 -9.87 35.40 -52.07
CA TYR A 291 -9.36 36.78 -52.09
C TYR A 291 -9.73 37.54 -50.79
N PRO A 292 -8.87 38.43 -50.28
CA PRO A 292 -9.17 39.23 -49.09
C PRO A 292 -10.23 40.29 -49.41
N VAL A 293 -11.33 40.29 -48.65
CA VAL A 293 -12.33 41.36 -48.62
C VAL A 293 -11.87 42.44 -47.63
N PRO A 294 -11.96 43.76 -47.93
CA PRO A 294 -11.48 44.82 -47.04
C PRO A 294 -12.35 44.95 -45.78
N ALA A 295 -11.71 45.19 -44.64
CA ALA A 295 -12.36 45.37 -43.34
C ALA A 295 -13.09 46.73 -43.26
N ALA A 296 -14.31 46.72 -42.70
CA ALA A 296 -15.06 47.92 -42.32
C ALA A 296 -14.58 48.49 -40.95
N PRO A 297 -14.80 49.79 -40.66
CA PRO A 297 -14.23 50.47 -39.51
C PRO A 297 -14.93 50.08 -38.20
N ARG A 298 -14.18 49.94 -37.11
CA ARG A 298 -14.70 49.75 -35.74
C ARG A 298 -14.76 51.08 -35.00
N ASP A 299 -15.94 51.36 -34.45
CA ASP A 299 -16.27 52.52 -33.62
C ASP A 299 -15.60 52.46 -32.22
N PRO A 300 -15.15 53.59 -31.62
CA PRO A 300 -14.46 53.60 -30.33
C PRO A 300 -15.43 53.98 -29.21
N GLY A 301 -15.80 53.02 -28.34
CA GLY A 301 -16.70 53.36 -27.25
C GLY A 301 -16.95 52.26 -26.24
N ARG A 302 -16.01 52.11 -25.29
CA ARG A 302 -16.22 51.76 -23.86
C ARG A 302 -14.92 51.24 -23.25
N ARG A 303 -13.97 52.16 -23.13
CA ARG A 303 -12.79 52.04 -22.29
C ARG A 303 -13.07 52.94 -21.09
N ASN A 304 -13.66 52.38 -20.03
CA ASN A 304 -13.79 52.94 -18.67
C ASN A 304 -14.66 52.01 -17.81
N LEU A 305 -14.11 50.86 -17.40
CA LEU A 305 -14.63 50.08 -16.27
C LEU A 305 -13.64 48.99 -15.81
N ILE A 306 -12.33 49.23 -15.89
CA ILE A 306 -11.30 48.38 -15.27
C ILE A 306 -10.15 49.27 -14.79
N LEU A 307 -10.46 50.23 -13.92
CA LEU A 307 -9.45 51.01 -13.19
C LEU A 307 -10.01 51.48 -11.84
N ALA A 308 -10.64 50.56 -11.11
CA ALA A 308 -11.13 50.80 -9.74
C ALA A 308 -10.94 49.60 -8.80
N ALA A 309 -10.22 48.55 -9.22
CA ALA A 309 -10.01 47.33 -8.42
C ALA A 309 -8.56 47.09 -7.98
N VAL A 310 -7.64 48.03 -8.21
CA VAL A 310 -6.19 47.88 -7.89
C VAL A 310 -5.75 48.67 -6.65
N VAL A 311 -6.63 49.47 -6.03
CA VAL A 311 -6.29 50.26 -4.83
C VAL A 311 -6.81 49.64 -3.51
N GLY A 312 -7.65 48.61 -3.58
CA GLY A 312 -8.22 47.96 -2.38
C GLY A 312 -7.34 46.90 -1.71
N LEU A 313 -6.31 46.39 -2.39
CA LEU A 313 -5.55 45.23 -1.92
C LEU A 313 -4.22 45.58 -1.22
N SER A 314 -3.80 46.84 -1.23
CA SER A 314 -2.56 47.31 -0.61
C SER A 314 -2.71 47.79 0.84
N VAL A 315 -3.94 47.93 1.35
CA VAL A 315 -4.20 48.38 2.74
C VAL A 315 -4.33 47.21 3.73
N MET A 316 -4.63 45.99 3.27
CA MET A 316 -4.75 44.81 4.13
C MET A 316 -3.41 44.11 4.44
N ALA A 317 -2.38 44.28 3.60
CA ALA A 317 -1.07 43.67 3.81
C ALA A 317 -0.23 44.39 4.90
N ALA A 318 -0.49 45.67 5.16
CA ALA A 318 0.23 46.46 6.16
C ALA A 318 -0.25 46.21 7.60
N ALA A 319 -1.50 45.74 7.79
CA ALA A 319 -2.07 45.50 9.11
C ALA A 319 -1.62 44.16 9.74
N VAL A 320 -1.31 43.15 8.92
CA VAL A 320 -0.86 41.83 9.39
C VAL A 320 0.63 41.82 9.77
N ALA A 321 1.44 42.61 9.07
CA ALA A 321 2.87 42.73 9.37
C ALA A 321 3.16 43.40 10.73
N LEU A 322 2.25 44.25 11.23
CA LEU A 322 2.43 44.95 12.51
C LEU A 322 2.02 44.09 13.73
N ALA A 323 1.20 43.06 13.53
CA ALA A 323 0.72 42.17 14.60
C ALA A 323 1.75 41.09 14.97
N VAL A 324 2.62 40.68 14.04
CA VAL A 324 3.61 39.60 14.25
C VAL A 324 4.85 40.10 15.01
N THR A 325 5.15 41.40 14.99
CA THR A 325 6.33 41.98 15.67
C THR A 325 6.14 42.26 17.17
N MET A 326 4.94 42.11 17.73
CA MET A 326 4.62 42.50 19.12
C MET A 326 4.50 41.34 20.13
N ILE A 327 4.66 40.08 19.71
CA ILE A 327 4.55 38.91 20.62
C ILE A 327 5.92 38.40 21.09
N VAL A 328 7.03 38.89 20.53
CA VAL A 328 8.40 38.47 20.91
C VAL A 328 9.11 39.57 21.70
N ARG A 329 8.53 40.04 22.81
CA ARG A 329 9.29 40.82 23.81
C ARG A 329 8.70 40.66 25.21
N SER A 330 9.32 39.80 26.03
CA SER A 330 9.55 40.02 27.47
C SER A 330 10.36 38.89 28.11
N PRO A 331 11.07 39.13 29.23
CA PRO A 331 12.46 38.73 29.41
C PRO A 331 12.69 37.61 30.44
N ALA A 332 13.88 37.00 30.37
CA ALA A 332 14.39 35.99 31.29
C ALA A 332 14.66 36.55 32.71
N PRO A 333 14.53 35.73 33.77
CA PRO A 333 15.18 35.99 35.04
C PRO A 333 16.37 35.07 35.32
N ARG A 334 17.38 35.69 35.94
CA ARG A 334 18.69 35.17 36.35
C ARG A 334 18.59 34.09 37.44
N SER A 335 19.51 33.13 37.34
CA SER A 335 19.85 32.18 38.38
C SER A 335 20.62 32.87 39.53
N ALA A 336 20.18 32.62 40.76
CA ALA A 336 20.92 32.89 42.00
C ALA A 336 20.76 31.69 42.94
N ALA A 337 21.87 31.16 43.43
CA ALA A 337 21.95 30.25 44.59
C ALA A 337 22.05 31.08 45.90
N PRO A 338 22.20 30.54 47.14
CA PRO A 338 22.00 29.19 47.76
C PRO A 338 21.05 29.35 49.01
N PRO A 339 21.03 28.60 50.16
CA PRO A 339 21.83 27.46 50.63
C PRO A 339 21.10 26.27 51.32
N SER A 340 21.89 25.20 51.47
CA SER A 340 21.99 24.23 52.58
C SER A 340 20.88 24.20 53.66
N SER A 341 20.28 23.01 53.83
CA SER A 341 19.75 22.56 55.12
C SER A 341 19.88 21.03 55.18
N ALA A 342 20.94 20.57 55.86
CA ALA A 342 21.09 19.20 56.30
C ALA A 342 20.43 19.05 57.67
N THR A 343 19.61 18.00 57.89
CA THR A 343 19.63 17.13 59.09
C THR A 343 18.58 16.00 58.95
N PRO A 344 18.70 14.89 59.72
CA PRO A 344 18.63 13.54 59.19
C PRO A 344 17.33 12.84 59.60
N ARG A 345 17.05 11.68 58.99
CA ARG A 345 16.32 10.62 59.69
C ARG A 345 16.56 9.25 59.06
N THR A 346 17.38 8.51 59.79
CA THR A 346 17.13 7.12 60.21
C THR A 346 16.98 6.08 59.11
N SER A 347 18.11 5.45 58.83
CA SER A 347 18.23 4.09 58.33
C SER A 347 17.51 3.11 59.25
N THR A 348 16.34 2.62 58.83
CA THR A 348 15.88 1.29 59.20
C THR A 348 16.39 0.30 58.17
N SER A 349 17.37 -0.49 58.60
CA SER A 349 17.80 -1.71 57.94
C SER A 349 16.62 -2.67 57.82
N THR A 350 16.13 -2.86 56.59
CA THR A 350 15.40 -4.05 56.23
C THR A 350 16.29 -4.85 55.30
N THR A 351 16.56 -6.09 55.72
CA THR A 351 17.16 -7.21 55.01
C THR A 351 16.97 -7.09 53.48
N PRO A 352 18.02 -7.30 52.65
CA PRO A 352 17.82 -7.33 51.21
C PRO A 352 16.99 -8.57 50.89
N ALA A 353 15.68 -8.37 50.72
CA ALA A 353 14.86 -9.28 49.96
C ALA A 353 15.44 -9.29 48.55
N THR A 354 15.77 -10.47 48.06
CA THR A 354 16.01 -10.74 46.64
C THR A 354 15.01 -9.91 45.82
N PRO A 355 15.45 -9.07 44.86
CA PRO A 355 14.53 -8.27 44.08
C PRO A 355 13.53 -9.22 43.45
N ALA A 356 12.26 -9.11 43.83
CA ALA A 356 11.19 -9.82 43.14
C ALA A 356 11.29 -9.40 41.67
N ALA A 357 11.49 -10.36 40.79
CA ALA A 357 11.57 -10.11 39.35
C ALA A 357 10.37 -9.25 38.94
N ALA A 358 10.60 -8.18 38.19
CA ALA A 358 9.51 -7.33 37.75
C ALA A 358 8.47 -8.16 36.99
N PRO A 359 7.18 -7.79 37.10
CA PRO A 359 6.13 -8.49 36.39
C PRO A 359 6.42 -8.48 34.87
N PRO A 360 6.00 -9.53 34.14
CA PRO A 360 6.12 -9.57 32.69
C PRO A 360 5.45 -8.35 32.04
N ALA A 361 6.10 -7.77 31.03
CA ALA A 361 5.50 -6.71 30.22
C ALA A 361 4.25 -7.25 29.50
N ALA A 362 3.17 -6.48 29.57
CA ALA A 362 1.90 -6.81 28.91
C ALA A 362 1.99 -6.58 27.40
N VAL A 363 1.30 -7.43 26.61
CA VAL A 363 1.26 -7.32 25.14
C VAL A 363 0.74 -5.95 24.67
N SER A 364 -0.21 -5.36 25.40
CA SER A 364 -0.74 -4.03 25.10
C SER A 364 0.28 -2.90 25.24
N ALA A 365 1.40 -3.11 25.94
CA ALA A 365 2.45 -2.12 26.12
C ALA A 365 3.50 -2.13 25.00
N LEU A 366 3.52 -3.18 24.16
CA LEU A 366 4.53 -3.37 23.11
C LEU A 366 4.65 -2.18 22.14
N PRO A 367 3.57 -1.58 21.62
CA PRO A 367 3.70 -0.43 20.72
C PRO A 367 4.44 0.77 21.34
N GLY A 368 4.32 0.96 22.65
CA GLY A 368 4.98 2.06 23.36
C GLY A 368 6.48 1.85 23.60
N LEU A 369 7.00 0.63 23.39
CA LEU A 369 8.41 0.32 23.53
C LEU A 369 9.23 0.72 22.29
N LEU A 370 8.60 0.72 21.11
CA LEU A 370 9.26 1.11 19.87
C LEU A 370 9.64 2.61 19.89
N LEU A 371 10.69 2.97 19.14
CA LEU A 371 11.13 4.36 19.01
C LEU A 371 10.29 5.09 17.95
N PRO A 372 9.83 6.32 18.21
CA PRO A 372 9.20 7.12 17.18
C PRO A 372 10.24 7.59 16.14
N PRO A 373 9.79 8.03 14.95
CA PRO A 373 10.69 8.33 13.83
C PRO A 373 11.70 9.44 14.11
N ASP A 374 11.35 10.44 14.90
CA ASP A 374 12.24 11.54 15.31
C ASP A 374 13.42 11.04 16.15
N GLN A 375 13.20 10.07 17.03
CA GLN A 375 14.27 9.46 17.82
C GLN A 375 15.20 8.63 16.94
N ILE A 376 14.65 7.85 16.00
CA ILE A 376 15.47 7.08 15.05
C ILE A 376 16.25 8.01 14.12
N ALA A 377 15.63 9.07 13.61
CA ALA A 377 16.31 10.07 12.79
C ALA A 377 17.51 10.69 13.53
N SER A 378 17.32 11.02 14.81
CA SER A 378 18.40 11.53 15.67
C SER A 378 19.52 10.51 15.90
N LEU A 379 19.19 9.23 16.11
CA LEU A 379 20.18 8.17 16.32
C LEU A 379 21.00 7.88 15.05
N LEU A 380 20.37 7.95 13.88
CA LEU A 380 21.00 7.71 12.59
C LEU A 380 21.67 8.95 11.98
N GLY A 381 21.55 10.12 12.62
CA GLY A 381 22.07 11.38 12.11
C GLY A 381 21.42 11.85 10.80
N VAL A 382 20.17 11.45 10.54
CA VAL A 382 19.39 11.83 9.35
C VAL A 382 18.33 12.88 9.69
N ARG A 383 17.87 13.62 8.68
CA ARG A 383 16.89 14.71 8.88
C ARG A 383 15.50 14.19 9.22
N THR A 384 15.11 13.08 8.61
CA THR A 384 13.78 12.52 8.76
C THR A 384 13.82 11.01 8.61
N MET A 385 12.95 10.36 9.36
CA MET A 385 12.57 8.97 9.17
C MET A 385 11.05 8.97 9.10
N THR A 386 10.51 8.07 8.28
CA THR A 386 9.07 7.91 8.11
C THR A 386 8.70 6.48 8.45
N VAL A 387 7.61 6.28 9.19
CA VAL A 387 7.08 4.94 9.44
C VAL A 387 6.56 4.41 8.11
N SER A 388 7.02 3.22 7.73
CA SER A 388 6.51 2.49 6.59
C SER A 388 5.21 1.77 6.95
N ASP A 389 4.32 1.70 5.97
CA ASP A 389 3.05 0.98 6.03
C ASP A 389 3.23 -0.54 6.22
N SER A 390 4.46 -1.07 6.10
CA SER A 390 4.80 -2.48 6.39
C SER A 390 4.91 -2.80 7.88
N SER A 391 4.75 -1.81 8.77
CA SER A 391 4.70 -2.02 10.22
C SER A 391 3.52 -2.93 10.59
N SER A 392 3.74 -3.87 11.52
CA SER A 392 2.81 -4.99 11.78
C SER A 392 2.61 -5.26 13.28
N HIS A 393 1.45 -5.79 13.66
CA HIS A 393 1.14 -6.31 15.01
C HIS A 393 1.53 -7.80 15.16
N GLY A 394 2.42 -8.30 14.30
CA GLY A 394 2.81 -9.70 14.22
C GLY A 394 4.12 -9.88 13.46
N PHE A 395 4.35 -11.09 13.00
CA PHE A 395 5.57 -11.45 12.26
C PHE A 395 5.44 -11.16 10.76
N THR A 396 6.57 -10.91 10.10
CA THR A 396 6.68 -10.91 8.62
C THR A 396 6.99 -12.30 8.11
N ASP A 397 6.90 -12.53 6.80
CA ASP A 397 7.36 -13.76 6.17
C ASP A 397 8.34 -13.42 5.04
N ASP A 398 9.60 -13.29 5.42
CA ASP A 398 10.73 -13.01 4.55
C ASP A 398 11.48 -14.29 4.13
N THR A 399 11.10 -15.42 4.73
CA THR A 399 11.60 -16.76 4.38
C THR A 399 11.56 -17.03 2.87
N PRO A 400 10.51 -16.67 2.10
CA PRO A 400 10.47 -16.89 0.65
C PRO A 400 11.58 -16.17 -0.13
N TYR A 401 12.06 -15.03 0.37
CA TYR A 401 12.95 -14.13 -0.37
C TYR A 401 14.44 -14.49 -0.23
N ILE A 402 14.85 -15.22 0.81
CA ILE A 402 16.26 -15.63 1.00
C ILE A 402 16.52 -17.04 0.44
N SER A 403 17.61 -17.28 -0.28
CA SER A 403 17.93 -18.63 -0.79
C SER A 403 18.22 -19.65 0.31
N ASP A 404 18.80 -19.17 1.42
CA ASP A 404 19.22 -19.98 2.57
C ASP A 404 18.19 -19.87 3.70
N LYS A 405 17.16 -20.74 3.65
CA LYS A 405 15.99 -20.67 4.53
C LYS A 405 16.33 -20.87 6.00
N GLU A 406 17.39 -21.62 6.30
CA GLU A 406 17.89 -21.83 7.66
C GLU A 406 18.47 -20.55 8.26
N CYS A 407 18.86 -19.58 7.42
CA CYS A 407 19.42 -18.29 7.82
C CYS A 407 18.41 -17.13 7.77
N THR A 408 17.12 -17.41 7.79
CA THR A 408 16.10 -16.35 7.81
C THR A 408 16.15 -15.53 9.11
N GLY A 409 16.40 -16.17 10.26
CA GLY A 409 16.55 -15.50 11.56
C GLY A 409 17.58 -14.35 11.55
N PRO A 410 18.86 -14.60 11.18
CA PRO A 410 19.85 -13.53 11.06
C PRO A 410 19.63 -12.56 9.89
N TYR A 411 18.65 -12.80 9.00
CA TYR A 411 18.32 -11.93 7.89
C TYR A 411 17.20 -10.94 8.22
N ALA A 412 15.99 -11.40 8.58
CA ALA A 412 14.81 -10.57 8.82
C ALA A 412 14.38 -10.46 10.30
N PRO A 413 14.14 -9.24 10.84
CA PRO A 413 13.57 -9.04 12.17
C PRO A 413 12.15 -9.58 12.29
N ALA A 414 11.83 -10.18 13.43
CA ALA A 414 10.49 -10.68 13.74
C ALA A 414 9.88 -11.51 12.59
N ASP A 415 10.68 -12.34 11.96
CA ASP A 415 10.23 -13.23 10.88
C ASP A 415 9.47 -14.45 11.43
N GLN A 416 8.46 -14.89 10.68
CA GLN A 416 7.60 -16.02 11.04
C GLN A 416 8.37 -17.34 11.08
N GLY A 417 9.36 -17.53 10.23
CA GLY A 417 10.27 -18.68 10.24
C GLY A 417 11.14 -18.74 11.50
N ALA A 418 11.49 -17.59 12.09
CA ALA A 418 12.29 -17.52 13.31
C ALA A 418 11.42 -17.56 14.59
N PHE A 419 10.28 -16.88 14.59
CA PHE A 419 9.48 -16.66 15.82
C PHE A 419 8.08 -17.25 15.80
N GLY A 420 7.55 -17.70 14.66
CA GLY A 420 6.18 -18.18 14.53
C GLY A 420 5.84 -19.40 15.39
N ARG A 421 6.84 -20.13 15.88
CA ARG A 421 6.68 -21.28 16.79
C ARG A 421 7.47 -21.17 18.10
N SER A 422 7.94 -19.96 18.43
CA SER A 422 8.78 -19.72 19.62
C SER A 422 8.00 -19.64 20.94
N GLY A 423 6.67 -19.72 20.88
CA GLY A 423 5.81 -19.55 22.07
C GLY A 423 5.62 -18.09 22.48
N SER A 424 5.82 -17.14 21.56
CA SER A 424 5.52 -15.73 21.77
C SER A 424 4.02 -15.50 22.02
N VAL A 425 3.70 -14.47 22.82
CA VAL A 425 2.32 -14.07 23.17
C VAL A 425 1.88 -12.78 22.47
N GLY A 426 2.78 -12.12 21.77
CA GLY A 426 2.50 -10.95 20.95
C GLY A 426 3.78 -10.37 20.36
N ALA A 427 3.65 -9.65 19.26
CA ALA A 427 4.76 -8.95 18.63
C ALA A 427 4.28 -7.60 18.09
N GLN A 428 5.20 -6.64 18.05
CA GLN A 428 5.02 -5.40 17.32
C GLN A 428 6.28 -5.16 16.51
N LEU A 429 6.11 -4.97 15.21
CA LEU A 429 7.16 -4.60 14.27
C LEU A 429 6.84 -3.21 13.71
N GLN A 430 7.87 -2.38 13.57
CA GLN A 430 7.81 -1.12 12.86
C GLN A 430 8.98 -1.01 11.90
N LEU A 431 8.66 -0.81 10.62
CA LEU A 431 9.65 -0.47 9.59
C LEU A 431 9.66 1.04 9.44
N LEU A 432 10.84 1.64 9.38
CA LEU A 432 11.04 3.06 9.12
C LEU A 432 12.04 3.24 7.99
N SER A 433 11.78 4.18 7.11
CA SER A 433 12.69 4.53 6.01
C SER A 433 12.94 6.03 5.97
N ASN A 434 14.16 6.39 5.60
CA ASN A 434 14.53 7.75 5.27
C ASN A 434 14.04 8.06 3.85
N PRO A 435 13.12 9.02 3.63
CA PRO A 435 12.68 9.39 2.28
C PRO A 435 13.80 10.04 1.44
N ASP A 436 14.83 10.60 2.08
CA ASP A 436 15.91 11.33 1.44
C ASP A 436 17.17 10.46 1.20
N GLY A 437 17.12 9.16 1.52
CA GLY A 437 18.31 8.31 1.44
C GLY A 437 18.03 6.81 1.62
N PRO A 438 19.07 5.97 1.61
CA PRO A 438 18.92 4.51 1.66
C PRO A 438 18.69 3.95 3.06
N ASN A 439 18.72 4.81 4.09
CA ASN A 439 18.69 4.37 5.47
C ASN A 439 17.30 3.85 5.82
N ALA A 440 17.22 2.62 6.31
CA ALA A 440 16.00 2.02 6.82
C ALA A 440 16.28 1.31 8.15
N VAL A 441 15.30 1.30 9.04
CA VAL A 441 15.35 0.62 10.33
C VAL A 441 14.09 -0.20 10.49
N GLU A 442 14.26 -1.48 10.77
CA GLU A 442 13.21 -2.37 11.24
C GLU A 442 13.45 -2.59 12.72
N GLN A 443 12.45 -2.28 13.55
CA GLN A 443 12.51 -2.54 14.98
C GLN A 443 11.30 -3.36 15.40
N ALA A 444 11.54 -4.40 16.18
CA ALA A 444 10.50 -5.24 16.71
C ALA A 444 10.68 -5.48 18.21
N VAL A 445 9.53 -5.65 18.87
CA VAL A 445 9.45 -6.13 20.25
C VAL A 445 8.51 -7.33 20.30
N ILE A 446 8.97 -8.41 20.92
CA ILE A 446 8.28 -9.71 20.94
C ILE A 446 8.13 -10.15 22.38
N ALA A 447 6.90 -10.23 22.86
CA ALA A 447 6.59 -10.65 24.23
C ALA A 447 6.52 -12.17 24.34
N PHE A 448 6.99 -12.70 25.46
CA PHE A 448 6.94 -14.10 25.86
C PHE A 448 6.20 -14.26 27.20
N PRO A 449 5.75 -15.48 27.54
CA PRO A 449 5.08 -15.76 28.82
C PRO A 449 5.94 -15.44 30.05
N SER A 450 7.28 -15.48 29.92
CA SER A 450 8.21 -15.21 31.01
C SER A 450 9.58 -14.75 30.49
N ALA A 451 10.38 -14.18 31.39
CA ALA A 451 11.77 -13.83 31.09
C ALA A 451 12.62 -15.06 30.71
N ALA A 452 12.40 -16.20 31.36
CA ALA A 452 13.09 -17.44 31.03
C ALA A 452 12.77 -17.92 29.60
N ALA A 453 11.51 -17.80 29.17
CA ALA A 453 11.11 -18.15 27.79
C ALA A 453 11.78 -17.23 26.76
N ALA A 454 11.84 -15.92 27.01
CA ALA A 454 12.54 -14.97 26.14
C ALA A 454 14.04 -15.29 26.04
N GLN A 455 14.71 -15.59 27.16
CA GLN A 455 16.12 -15.96 27.18
C GLN A 455 16.39 -17.29 26.46
N GLN A 456 15.49 -18.27 26.58
CA GLN A 456 15.61 -19.53 25.85
C GLN A 456 15.56 -19.32 24.32
N VAL A 457 14.66 -18.45 23.85
CA VAL A 457 14.54 -18.13 22.42
C VAL A 457 15.76 -17.35 21.93
N LEU A 458 16.28 -16.39 22.72
CA LEU A 458 17.51 -15.69 22.39
C LEU A 458 18.71 -16.64 22.25
N ALA A 459 18.82 -17.64 23.14
CA ALA A 459 19.87 -18.65 23.06
C ALA A 459 19.75 -19.56 21.81
N GLU A 460 18.53 -19.85 21.36
CA GLU A 460 18.29 -20.56 20.09
C GLU A 460 18.70 -19.69 18.89
N GLN A 461 18.29 -18.42 18.88
CA GLN A 461 18.71 -17.47 17.84
C GLN A 461 20.24 -17.34 17.79
N GLN A 462 20.93 -17.30 18.93
CA GLN A 462 22.39 -17.29 18.97
C GLN A 462 23.02 -18.51 18.27
N ARG A 463 22.48 -19.72 18.48
CA ARG A 463 22.95 -20.93 17.79
C ARG A 463 22.72 -20.84 16.28
N GLN A 464 21.51 -20.44 15.86
CA GLN A 464 21.16 -20.28 14.45
C GLN A 464 22.05 -19.25 13.76
N TRP A 465 22.24 -18.08 14.36
CA TRP A 465 23.07 -17.00 13.80
C TRP A 465 24.53 -17.45 13.72
N SER A 466 25.06 -18.15 14.73
CA SER A 466 26.43 -18.69 14.70
C SER A 466 26.64 -19.63 13.51
N ALA A 467 25.64 -20.47 13.19
CA ALA A 467 25.70 -21.38 12.05
C ALA A 467 25.61 -20.66 10.68
N CYS A 468 25.16 -19.42 10.64
CA CYS A 468 25.02 -18.61 9.43
C CYS A 468 26.23 -17.69 9.15
N SER A 469 27.10 -17.49 10.15
CA SER A 469 28.29 -16.65 10.04
C SER A 469 29.17 -17.04 8.85
N GLY A 470 29.48 -16.08 7.97
CA GLY A 470 30.32 -16.29 6.79
C GLY A 470 29.61 -16.93 5.59
N ARG A 471 28.35 -17.37 5.71
CA ARG A 471 27.60 -17.92 4.58
C ARG A 471 27.19 -16.82 3.61
N THR A 472 27.13 -17.18 2.33
CA THR A 472 26.57 -16.32 1.27
C THR A 472 25.16 -16.80 0.94
N PHE A 473 24.25 -15.85 0.76
CA PHE A 473 22.86 -16.09 0.42
C PHE A 473 22.39 -15.10 -0.64
N THR A 474 21.34 -15.45 -1.36
CA THR A 474 20.74 -14.58 -2.38
C THR A 474 19.39 -14.11 -1.89
N VAL A 475 19.16 -12.80 -1.94
CA VAL A 475 17.84 -12.19 -1.72
C VAL A 475 17.17 -11.99 -3.06
N THR A 476 15.96 -12.54 -3.21
CA THR A 476 15.13 -12.46 -4.41
C THR A 476 13.77 -11.90 -4.04
N THR A 477 13.62 -10.59 -4.20
CA THR A 477 12.34 -9.88 -4.04
C THR A 477 11.60 -9.81 -5.38
N PRO A 478 10.26 -9.75 -5.40
CA PRO A 478 9.50 -9.70 -6.64
C PRO A 478 9.86 -8.48 -7.49
N ASN A 479 10.22 -8.71 -8.76
CA ASN A 479 10.62 -7.69 -9.73
C ASN A 479 12.00 -7.02 -9.50
N GLU A 480 12.85 -7.60 -8.64
CA GLU A 480 14.25 -7.18 -8.53
C GLU A 480 15.20 -8.29 -8.99
N THR A 481 16.40 -7.90 -9.43
CA THR A 481 17.46 -8.84 -9.73
C THR A 481 17.91 -9.53 -8.45
N PRO A 482 17.98 -10.89 -8.42
CA PRO A 482 18.51 -11.61 -7.27
C PRO A 482 19.86 -11.05 -6.85
N THR A 483 19.96 -10.60 -5.60
CA THR A 483 21.16 -9.93 -5.08
C THR A 483 21.87 -10.86 -4.12
N PRO A 484 23.14 -11.23 -4.35
CA PRO A 484 23.95 -11.98 -3.39
C PRO A 484 24.43 -11.10 -2.23
N TRP A 485 24.41 -11.68 -1.02
CA TRP A 485 24.81 -11.09 0.25
C TRP A 485 25.66 -12.07 1.06
N THR A 486 26.51 -11.57 1.95
CA THR A 486 27.32 -12.40 2.83
C THR A 486 27.15 -11.99 4.28
N PHE A 487 26.86 -12.96 5.16
CA PHE A 487 26.86 -12.74 6.61
C PHE A 487 28.28 -12.56 7.14
N GLY A 488 28.47 -11.53 7.94
CA GLY A 488 29.65 -11.31 8.75
C GLY A 488 29.66 -12.18 10.01
N PRO A 489 30.70 -12.03 10.85
CA PRO A 489 30.80 -12.77 12.10
C PRO A 489 29.71 -12.36 13.10
N LEU A 490 29.18 -13.34 13.83
CA LEU A 490 28.35 -13.07 15.01
C LEU A 490 29.24 -12.53 16.14
N THR A 491 28.85 -11.41 16.73
CA THR A 491 29.44 -10.87 17.97
C THR A 491 28.37 -10.75 19.05
N THR A 492 28.79 -10.76 20.32
CA THR A 492 27.85 -10.73 21.47
C THR A 492 28.20 -9.68 22.54
N PRO A 493 28.42 -8.40 22.18
CA PRO A 493 28.77 -7.37 23.16
C PRO A 493 27.70 -7.22 24.24
N GLY A 494 28.08 -7.42 25.50
CA GLY A 494 27.13 -7.32 26.63
C GLY A 494 25.94 -8.28 26.54
N GLY A 495 26.06 -9.39 25.81
CA GLY A 495 24.96 -10.35 25.60
C GLY A 495 23.99 -9.99 24.47
N THR A 496 24.20 -8.88 23.74
CA THR A 496 23.42 -8.52 22.55
C THR A 496 23.97 -9.26 21.34
N LEU A 497 23.16 -10.03 20.62
CA LEU A 497 23.57 -10.66 19.36
C LEU A 497 23.70 -9.59 18.28
N VAL A 498 24.86 -9.46 17.65
CA VAL A 498 25.09 -8.49 16.58
C VAL A 498 25.74 -9.17 15.38
N MET A 499 25.14 -9.00 14.21
CA MET A 499 25.64 -9.52 12.95
C MET A 499 25.43 -8.50 11.85
N SER A 500 26.44 -8.28 11.01
CA SER A 500 26.29 -7.45 9.81
C SER A 500 26.30 -8.32 8.57
N PHE A 501 25.65 -7.90 7.50
CA PHE A 501 25.76 -8.54 6.19
C PHE A 501 25.84 -7.49 5.08
N THR A 502 26.59 -7.81 4.03
CA THR A 502 26.93 -6.85 2.96
C THR A 502 26.51 -7.39 1.60
N SER A 503 26.07 -6.49 0.71
CA SER A 503 25.74 -6.85 -0.66
C SER A 503 27.01 -7.03 -1.48
N GLN A 504 27.11 -8.12 -2.24
CA GLN A 504 28.27 -8.34 -3.11
C GLN A 504 28.22 -7.53 -4.42
N VAL A 505 27.04 -6.99 -4.78
CA VAL A 505 26.82 -6.24 -6.03
C VAL A 505 26.71 -4.73 -5.76
N ARG A 506 26.22 -4.35 -4.57
CA ARG A 506 26.11 -2.95 -4.11
C ARG A 506 27.12 -2.72 -3.00
N SER A 507 28.39 -2.50 -3.37
CA SER A 507 29.54 -2.47 -2.44
C SER A 507 29.43 -1.46 -1.29
N SER A 508 28.55 -0.46 -1.36
CA SER A 508 28.30 0.52 -0.30
C SER A 508 27.12 0.17 0.62
N VAL A 509 26.28 -0.81 0.28
CA VAL A 509 25.08 -1.16 1.07
C VAL A 509 25.39 -2.28 2.06
N SER A 510 25.17 -1.99 3.34
CA SER A 510 25.28 -2.95 4.43
C SER A 510 24.04 -2.94 5.31
N CYS A 511 23.88 -4.03 6.07
CA CYS A 511 22.82 -4.21 7.03
C CYS A 511 23.44 -4.64 8.36
N GLN A 512 22.94 -4.14 9.48
CA GLN A 512 23.31 -4.58 10.82
C GLN A 512 22.07 -5.08 11.55
N ARG A 513 22.12 -6.33 11.99
CA ARG A 513 21.16 -6.94 12.90
C ARG A 513 21.66 -6.88 14.33
N ALA A 514 20.75 -6.55 15.24
CA ALA A 514 20.98 -6.55 16.67
C ALA A 514 19.78 -7.18 17.39
N MET A 515 20.01 -8.09 18.35
CA MET A 515 18.94 -8.74 19.12
C MET A 515 19.35 -8.93 20.58
N ALA A 516 18.45 -8.62 21.51
CA ALA A 516 18.64 -8.81 22.94
C ALA A 516 17.31 -9.11 23.63
N ALA A 517 17.38 -9.76 24.79
CA ALA A 517 16.22 -10.01 25.64
C ALA A 517 16.34 -9.24 26.95
N ARG A 518 15.26 -8.56 27.36
CA ARG A 518 15.12 -7.92 28.66
C ARG A 518 13.75 -8.22 29.23
N ASN A 519 13.70 -8.66 30.50
CA ASN A 519 12.50 -9.26 31.08
C ASN A 519 11.92 -10.33 30.12
N ASN A 520 10.62 -10.32 29.85
CA ASN A 520 9.95 -11.24 28.93
C ASN A 520 9.86 -10.74 27.48
N VAL A 521 10.64 -9.72 27.10
CA VAL A 521 10.60 -9.11 25.76
C VAL A 521 11.92 -9.33 25.04
N ILE A 522 11.86 -9.82 23.80
CA ILE A 522 12.97 -9.75 22.85
C ILE A 522 12.82 -8.46 22.04
N VAL A 523 13.89 -7.69 21.98
CA VAL A 523 14.07 -6.56 21.07
C VAL A 523 14.90 -7.06 19.88
N ASP A 524 14.38 -6.89 18.67
CA ASP A 524 15.00 -7.37 17.43
C ASP A 524 15.01 -6.26 16.39
N VAL A 525 16.20 -5.86 15.95
CA VAL A 525 16.41 -4.67 15.11
C VAL A 525 17.28 -5.00 13.90
N ALA A 526 16.91 -4.46 12.74
CA ALA A 526 17.78 -4.31 11.58
C ALA A 526 17.94 -2.83 11.23
N ALA A 527 19.16 -2.42 10.92
CA ALA A 527 19.43 -1.14 10.26
C ALA A 527 20.10 -1.42 8.91
N ASN A 528 19.60 -0.79 7.85
CA ASN A 528 20.07 -0.96 6.47
C ASN A 528 20.45 0.41 5.92
N GLY A 529 21.51 0.51 5.12
CA GLY A 529 21.93 1.79 4.54
C GLY A 529 23.34 1.77 3.97
N PHE A 530 23.88 2.97 3.72
CA PHE A 530 25.30 3.13 3.44
C PHE A 530 26.05 3.24 4.78
N ASP A 531 27.10 2.45 4.97
CA ASP A 531 27.97 2.48 6.17
C ASP A 531 27.18 2.49 7.50
N VAL A 532 26.34 1.48 7.73
CA VAL A 532 25.41 1.38 8.86
C VAL A 532 26.07 1.49 10.25
N GLY A 533 27.37 1.22 10.38
CA GLY A 533 28.10 1.40 11.64
C GLY A 533 27.47 0.62 12.79
N ASN A 534 27.03 1.33 13.85
CA ASN A 534 26.36 0.77 15.03
C ASN A 534 24.87 1.14 15.12
N HIS A 535 24.26 1.66 14.05
CA HIS A 535 22.88 2.18 14.11
C HIS A 535 21.86 1.15 14.62
N GLY A 536 22.01 -0.13 14.26
CA GLY A 536 21.11 -1.19 14.73
C GLY A 536 21.24 -1.42 16.24
N VAL A 537 22.48 -1.40 16.76
CA VAL A 537 22.77 -1.52 18.20
C VAL A 537 22.26 -0.31 18.97
N ASP A 538 22.41 0.90 18.44
CA ASP A 538 21.97 2.13 19.09
C ASP A 538 20.45 2.19 19.23
N VAL A 539 19.72 1.83 18.17
CA VAL A 539 18.26 1.70 18.19
C VAL A 539 17.83 0.61 19.18
N LEU A 540 18.47 -0.56 19.16
CA LEU A 540 18.18 -1.64 20.10
C LEU A 540 18.36 -1.19 21.55
N ASN A 541 19.47 -0.53 21.89
CA ASN A 541 19.76 -0.09 23.25
C ASN A 541 18.71 0.92 23.75
N ALA A 542 18.27 1.83 22.89
CA ALA A 542 17.23 2.80 23.21
C ALA A 542 15.86 2.13 23.46
N ILE A 543 15.51 1.06 22.73
CA ILE A 543 14.30 0.27 22.99
C ILE A 543 14.45 -0.54 24.29
N VAL A 544 15.57 -1.24 24.46
CA VAL A 544 15.87 -2.03 25.66
C VAL A 544 15.79 -1.17 26.91
N ALA A 545 16.21 0.10 26.86
CA ALA A 545 16.09 1.04 27.98
C ALA A 545 14.63 1.31 28.42
N LYS A 546 13.65 1.17 27.52
CA LYS A 546 12.21 1.31 27.81
C LYS A 546 11.58 0.03 28.38
N VAL A 547 12.24 -1.13 28.26
CA VAL A 547 11.72 -2.40 28.78
C VAL A 547 11.94 -2.46 30.30
N PRO A 548 10.91 -2.77 31.11
CA PRO A 548 11.03 -2.91 32.56
C PRO A 548 12.13 -3.92 32.95
N SER A 549 12.90 -3.60 34.00
CA SER A 549 14.00 -4.42 34.52
C SER A 549 13.55 -5.65 35.29
#